data_AF-A0A443S8M7-F1
#
_entry.id   AF-A0A443S8M7-F1
#
_cell.length_a   1.000
_cell.length_b   1.000
_cell.length_c   1.000
_cell.angle_alpha   90.00
_cell.angle_beta   90.00
_cell.angle_gamma   90.00
#
_symmetry.space_group_name_H-M   'P 1'
#
loop_
_entity.id
_entity.type
_entity.pdbx_description
1 polymer ?
#
loop_
_entity_poly.entity_id
_entity_poly.type
_entity_poly.pdbx_seq_one_letter_code
_entity_poly.pdbx_strand_id
1 'polypeptide(L)'
;MLLKCALAFISFAAIFLPPISGHGSCRESRLCCTGRDSSCFVQKNGVNAVIEEPDEEKSCYCDHACITLGDCCDDYTLACGVTDCQLSEWGPWSECDVECGLGTMSRQRKVIRPAQNGGKECDELVQKRGCHGHKCESRATAKASRGMQIINCVIMCVTRFVSATQILRCIPSKKFLRKCG
;
A
#
# COMPACT_ATOMS: atom_id res chain seq x y z
N MET A 1 1.58 -87.77 5.87
CA MET A 1 1.67 -86.76 6.95
C MET A 1 3.12 -86.76 7.40
N LEU A 2 3.95 -85.73 7.34
CA LEU A 2 3.90 -84.31 6.97
C LEU A 2 5.39 -84.01 6.70
N LEU A 3 5.83 -83.79 5.46
CA LEU A 3 5.89 -82.47 4.84
C LEU A 3 5.98 -81.33 5.87
N LYS A 4 7.20 -80.94 6.25
CA LYS A 4 7.64 -79.58 6.65
C LYS A 4 8.99 -79.68 7.37
N CYS A 5 10.04 -79.21 6.72
CA CYS A 5 11.09 -78.36 7.32
C CYS A 5 12.13 -77.97 6.26
N ALA A 6 11.66 -77.61 5.05
CA ALA A 6 12.38 -76.68 4.21
C ALA A 6 12.03 -75.27 4.73
N LEU A 7 12.58 -74.92 5.90
CA LEU A 7 12.51 -73.55 6.38
C LEU A 7 13.54 -72.75 5.60
N ALA A 8 13.01 -72.19 4.51
CA ALA A 8 13.49 -71.04 3.77
C ALA A 8 14.46 -70.15 4.57
N PHE A 9 15.76 -70.41 4.42
CA PHE A 9 16.78 -69.36 4.48
C PHE A 9 16.83 -68.69 3.10
N ILE A 10 15.71 -68.12 2.68
CA ILE A 10 15.76 -67.09 1.65
C ILE A 10 16.27 -65.88 2.41
N SER A 11 17.59 -65.64 2.30
CA SER A 11 18.19 -64.37 2.69
C SER A 11 17.28 -63.26 2.19
N PHE A 12 16.60 -62.61 3.13
CA PHE A 12 16.14 -61.24 2.95
C PHE A 12 17.41 -60.40 2.83
N ALA A 13 18.08 -60.50 1.67
CA ALA A 13 18.76 -59.36 1.14
C ALA A 13 17.63 -58.35 0.90
N ALA A 14 17.29 -57.61 1.95
CA ALA A 14 16.67 -56.31 1.80
C ALA A 14 17.61 -55.60 0.85
N ILE A 15 17.23 -55.59 -0.43
CA ILE A 15 17.84 -54.78 -1.45
C ILE A 15 17.58 -53.37 -0.91
N PHE A 16 18.52 -52.86 -0.13
CA PHE A 16 18.70 -51.44 0.09
C PHE A 16 19.02 -50.89 -1.29
N LEU A 17 17.97 -50.74 -2.12
CA LEU A 17 18.02 -49.81 -3.21
C LEU A 17 18.43 -48.50 -2.54
N PRO A 18 19.55 -47.88 -2.93
CA PRO A 18 19.81 -46.53 -2.49
C PRO A 18 18.54 -45.72 -2.80
N PRO A 19 18.11 -44.80 -1.93
CA PRO A 19 16.99 -43.92 -2.28
C PRO A 19 17.32 -43.35 -3.65
N ILE A 20 16.48 -43.66 -4.65
CA ILE A 20 16.60 -43.15 -6.01
C ILE A 20 16.70 -41.65 -5.81
N SER A 21 17.92 -41.15 -6.00
CA SER A 21 18.27 -39.79 -5.65
C SER A 21 17.37 -38.90 -6.48
N GLY A 22 16.77 -37.93 -5.81
CA GLY A 22 15.74 -37.07 -6.36
C GLY A 22 16.09 -36.59 -7.76
N HIS A 23 15.05 -36.48 -8.58
CA HIS A 23 15.12 -35.85 -9.89
C HIS A 23 15.90 -34.54 -9.73
N GLY A 24 16.99 -34.41 -10.49
CA GLY A 24 17.92 -33.29 -10.36
C GLY A 24 17.17 -31.96 -10.45
N SER A 25 17.47 -31.03 -9.53
CA SER A 25 16.85 -29.71 -9.55
C SER A 25 17.28 -28.93 -10.81
N CYS A 26 16.48 -27.93 -11.22
CA CYS A 26 16.81 -27.07 -12.36
C CYS A 26 18.17 -26.35 -12.18
N ARG A 27 18.61 -26.12 -10.93
CA ARG A 27 19.93 -25.57 -10.58
C ARG A 27 21.09 -26.53 -10.82
N GLU A 28 20.92 -27.81 -10.49
CA GLU A 28 21.96 -28.83 -10.71
C GLU A 28 22.18 -29.08 -12.21
N SER A 29 21.10 -28.93 -12.99
CA SER A 29 21.15 -29.05 -14.45
C SER A 29 21.52 -27.73 -15.18
N ARG A 30 21.62 -26.59 -14.47
CA ARG A 30 21.81 -25.23 -15.04
C ARG A 30 20.75 -24.81 -16.06
N LEU A 31 19.53 -25.32 -15.92
CA LEU A 31 18.46 -25.13 -16.89
C LEU A 31 17.41 -24.10 -16.47
N CYS A 32 17.61 -23.33 -15.39
CA CYS A 32 16.66 -22.30 -14.99
C CYS A 32 16.60 -21.15 -16.01
N CYS A 33 15.41 -20.88 -16.55
CA CYS A 33 15.21 -19.79 -17.50
C CYS A 33 15.09 -18.44 -16.80
N THR A 34 15.92 -17.47 -17.18
CA THR A 34 15.78 -16.08 -16.74
C THR A 34 14.62 -15.41 -17.51
N GLY A 35 13.40 -15.59 -17.01
CA GLY A 35 12.19 -15.11 -17.67
C GLY A 35 11.62 -16.04 -18.74
N ARG A 36 10.46 -15.66 -19.27
CA ARG A 36 9.66 -16.43 -20.24
C ARG A 36 10.08 -16.15 -21.67
N ASP A 37 11.27 -16.60 -22.04
CA ASP A 37 11.73 -16.56 -23.43
C ASP A 37 11.57 -17.94 -24.07
N SER A 38 10.96 -17.99 -25.26
CA SER A 38 10.72 -19.25 -25.98
C SER A 38 12.02 -19.88 -26.51
N SER A 39 13.17 -19.21 -26.43
CA SER A 39 14.48 -19.82 -26.72
C SER A 39 15.02 -20.65 -25.55
N CYS A 40 14.48 -20.43 -24.35
CA CYS A 40 14.92 -21.13 -23.16
C CYS A 40 14.17 -22.46 -23.02
N PHE A 41 14.69 -23.48 -23.70
CA PHE A 41 14.21 -24.84 -23.60
C PHE A 41 15.04 -25.62 -22.59
N VAL A 42 14.39 -26.07 -21.53
CA VAL A 42 14.96 -26.99 -20.53
C VAL A 42 14.94 -28.38 -21.13
N GLN A 43 15.96 -28.75 -21.91
CA GLN A 43 16.04 -30.12 -22.41
C GLN A 43 16.33 -31.08 -21.26
N LYS A 44 15.29 -31.79 -20.82
CA LYS A 44 15.34 -32.76 -19.71
C LYS A 44 16.01 -34.09 -20.08
N ASN A 45 16.58 -34.21 -21.28
CA ASN A 45 17.16 -35.46 -21.75
C ASN A 45 18.60 -35.57 -21.24
N GLY A 46 18.74 -36.17 -20.06
CA GLY A 46 19.94 -36.91 -19.75
C GLY A 46 20.22 -37.87 -20.90
N VAL A 47 21.45 -37.82 -21.42
CA VAL A 47 21.93 -38.75 -22.46
C VAL A 47 21.58 -40.17 -21.97
N ASN A 48 20.61 -40.81 -22.63
CA ASN A 48 20.08 -42.18 -22.39
C ASN A 48 18.76 -42.38 -21.59
N ALA A 49 17.88 -41.38 -21.40
CA ALA A 49 16.54 -41.65 -20.84
C ALA A 49 15.58 -42.24 -21.91
N VAL A 50 15.10 -43.46 -21.68
CA VAL A 50 14.02 -44.10 -22.44
C VAL A 50 12.74 -43.30 -22.20
N ILE A 51 12.07 -42.93 -23.29
CA ILE A 51 10.85 -42.12 -23.30
C ILE A 51 9.70 -42.99 -22.75
N GLU A 52 9.45 -42.93 -21.45
CA GLU A 52 8.11 -43.21 -20.93
C GLU A 52 7.24 -41.96 -21.17
N GLU A 53 5.95 -42.18 -21.40
CA GLU A 53 4.96 -41.26 -21.98
C GLU A 53 4.89 -39.84 -21.36
N PRO A 54 4.35 -38.85 -22.10
CA PRO A 54 4.82 -37.46 -22.12
C PRO A 54 4.17 -36.60 -21.02
N ASP A 55 4.50 -36.87 -19.77
CA ASP A 55 4.06 -36.02 -18.66
C ASP A 55 5.00 -34.82 -18.52
N GLU A 56 4.63 -33.75 -19.24
CA GLU A 56 5.07 -32.36 -19.06
C GLU A 56 6.56 -32.09 -19.28
N GLU A 57 6.86 -31.52 -20.46
CA GLU A 57 8.07 -30.73 -20.75
C GLU A 57 8.09 -29.48 -19.84
N LYS A 58 8.31 -29.68 -18.55
CA LYS A 58 8.14 -28.66 -17.51
C LYS A 58 9.35 -27.74 -17.51
N SER A 59 9.34 -26.81 -18.47
CA SER A 59 10.23 -25.65 -18.46
C SER A 59 9.95 -24.87 -17.18
N CYS A 60 10.99 -24.62 -16.40
CA CYS A 60 10.90 -23.94 -15.12
C CYS A 60 11.41 -22.50 -15.26
N TYR A 61 10.62 -21.51 -14.83
CA TYR A 61 10.93 -20.09 -15.05
C TYR A 61 11.35 -19.37 -13.76
N CYS A 62 12.30 -18.44 -13.91
CA CYS A 62 12.70 -17.46 -12.91
C CYS A 62 12.07 -16.09 -13.23
N ASP A 63 10.75 -15.99 -13.16
CA ASP A 63 10.02 -14.71 -13.20
C ASP A 63 8.96 -14.66 -12.11
N HIS A 64 8.29 -13.51 -11.97
CA HIS A 64 7.18 -13.36 -11.02
C HIS A 64 5.95 -14.19 -11.45
N ALA A 65 5.70 -14.28 -12.75
CA ALA A 65 4.55 -14.98 -13.31
C ALA A 65 4.55 -16.47 -12.94
N CYS A 66 5.73 -17.06 -12.70
CA CYS A 66 5.81 -18.46 -12.39
C CYS A 66 5.06 -18.88 -11.13
N ILE A 67 4.98 -18.00 -10.13
CA ILE A 67 4.30 -18.30 -8.87
C ILE A 67 2.79 -18.43 -9.12
N THR A 68 2.25 -17.57 -9.99
CA THR A 68 0.83 -17.59 -10.34
C THR A 68 0.49 -18.77 -11.26
N LEU A 69 1.41 -19.17 -12.13
CA LEU A 69 1.19 -20.20 -13.14
C LEU A 69 1.62 -21.61 -12.69
N GLY A 70 2.37 -21.71 -11.59
CA GLY A 70 2.83 -22.98 -11.04
C GLY A 70 3.96 -23.64 -11.85
N ASP A 71 4.66 -22.87 -12.69
CA ASP A 71 5.79 -23.31 -13.52
C ASP A 71 7.15 -22.78 -12.98
N CYS A 72 7.22 -22.48 -11.69
CA CYS A 72 8.48 -22.14 -11.03
C CYS A 72 9.42 -23.37 -10.94
N CYS A 73 10.73 -23.10 -10.84
CA CYS A 73 11.72 -24.12 -10.51
C CYS A 73 11.47 -24.71 -9.12
N ASP A 74 11.78 -26.00 -8.94
CA ASP A 74 11.66 -26.67 -7.63
C ASP A 74 12.50 -25.98 -6.55
N ASP A 75 13.65 -25.39 -6.93
CA ASP A 75 14.56 -24.65 -6.08
C ASP A 75 14.61 -23.14 -6.38
N TYR A 76 13.49 -22.59 -6.83
CA TYR A 76 13.28 -21.18 -7.20
C TYR A 76 13.93 -20.17 -6.25
N THR A 77 13.74 -20.32 -4.95
CA THR A 77 14.25 -19.39 -3.94
C THR A 77 15.77 -19.29 -3.92
N LEU A 78 16.45 -20.37 -4.30
CA LEU A 78 17.91 -20.48 -4.28
C LEU A 78 18.53 -20.27 -5.65
N ALA A 79 17.86 -20.72 -6.72
CA ALA A 79 18.36 -20.65 -8.09
C ALA A 79 18.14 -19.27 -8.72
N CYS A 80 16.98 -18.67 -8.49
CA CYS A 80 16.57 -17.46 -9.17
C CYS A 80 17.00 -16.17 -8.46
N GLY A 81 17.62 -16.24 -7.27
CA GLY A 81 18.07 -15.03 -6.56
C GLY A 81 16.90 -14.09 -6.24
N VAL A 82 15.89 -14.62 -5.57
CA VAL A 82 14.68 -13.88 -5.18
C VAL A 82 15.06 -12.61 -4.43
N THR A 83 14.57 -11.48 -4.91
CA THR A 83 14.94 -10.18 -4.35
C THR A 83 13.68 -9.36 -4.13
N ASP A 84 13.43 -9.02 -2.86
CA ASP A 84 12.30 -8.18 -2.48
C ASP A 84 12.46 -6.75 -2.97
N CYS A 85 11.31 -6.11 -3.19
CA CYS A 85 11.27 -4.68 -3.45
C CYS A 85 11.89 -3.90 -2.29
N GLN A 86 12.71 -2.92 -2.65
CA GLN A 86 13.27 -1.96 -1.72
C GLN A 86 12.71 -0.57 -2.00
N LEU A 87 12.13 0.05 -0.98
CA LEU A 87 11.59 1.40 -1.03
C LEU A 87 12.53 2.39 -0.34
N SER A 88 12.50 3.64 -0.78
CA SER A 88 13.16 4.73 -0.08
C SER A 88 12.46 5.04 1.24
N GLU A 89 13.17 5.77 2.09
CA GLU A 89 12.54 6.50 3.18
C GLU A 89 11.43 7.41 2.67
N TRP A 90 10.46 7.66 3.54
CA TRP A 90 9.39 8.59 3.26
C TRP A 90 9.92 10.01 3.10
N GLY A 91 9.46 10.70 2.05
CA GLY A 91 9.60 12.13 1.94
C GLY A 91 8.86 12.88 3.05
N PRO A 92 9.09 14.20 3.15
CA PRO A 92 8.35 15.04 4.09
C PRO A 92 6.85 15.05 3.77
N TRP A 93 6.04 15.31 4.78
CA TRP A 93 4.62 15.58 4.58
C TRP A 93 4.43 16.89 3.83
N SER A 94 3.47 16.90 2.89
CA SER A 94 2.98 18.11 2.25
C SER A 94 2.34 19.04 3.28
N GLU A 95 2.13 20.30 2.88
CA GLU A 95 1.20 21.16 3.58
C GLU A 95 -0.22 20.56 3.58
N CYS A 96 -1.05 21.05 4.51
CA CYS A 96 -2.46 20.68 4.55
C CYS A 96 -3.15 21.22 3.28
N ASP A 97 -3.97 20.38 2.65
CA ASP A 97 -4.73 20.76 1.45
C ASP A 97 -5.74 21.89 1.68
N VAL A 98 -6.16 22.10 2.92
CA VAL A 98 -7.00 23.21 3.36
C VAL A 98 -6.21 24.23 4.15
N GLU A 99 -6.55 25.50 3.94
CA GLU A 99 -6.01 26.60 4.73
C GLU A 99 -6.64 26.67 6.13
N CYS A 100 -7.90 26.27 6.29
CA CYS A 100 -8.66 26.30 7.54
C CYS A 100 -9.52 25.04 7.70
N GLY A 101 -9.65 24.53 8.93
CA GLY A 101 -10.52 23.40 9.24
C GLY A 101 -9.86 22.04 8.97
N LEU A 102 -10.66 20.98 8.82
CA LEU A 102 -10.13 19.62 8.60
C LEU A 102 -9.74 19.42 7.13
N GLY A 103 -8.54 18.87 6.91
CA GLY A 103 -8.02 18.54 5.59
C GLY A 103 -7.16 17.28 5.60
N THR A 104 -6.42 17.07 4.52
CA THR A 104 -5.50 15.95 4.31
C THR A 104 -4.12 16.46 3.90
N MET A 105 -3.08 15.80 4.40
CA MET A 105 -1.71 15.94 3.89
C MET A 105 -1.20 14.61 3.35
N SER A 106 -0.26 14.67 2.42
CA SER A 106 0.30 13.48 1.78
C SER A 106 1.82 13.49 1.79
N ARG A 107 2.43 12.31 1.77
CA ARG A 107 3.86 12.14 1.54
C ARG A 107 4.10 11.00 0.56
N GLN A 108 5.26 11.03 -0.07
CA GLN A 108 5.61 10.06 -1.12
C GLN A 108 6.99 9.47 -0.85
N ARG A 109 7.19 8.23 -1.32
CA ARG A 109 8.49 7.55 -1.37
C ARG A 109 8.67 6.92 -2.75
N LYS A 110 9.88 6.51 -3.08
CA LYS A 110 10.23 5.95 -4.39
C LYS A 110 10.66 4.50 -4.26
N VAL A 111 10.55 3.77 -5.36
CA VAL A 111 11.15 2.43 -5.49
C VAL A 111 12.65 2.62 -5.72
N ILE A 112 13.47 2.08 -4.82
CA ILE A 112 14.93 2.00 -4.98
C ILE A 112 15.28 0.79 -5.86
N ARG A 113 14.62 -0.33 -5.59
CA ARG A 113 14.79 -1.57 -6.35
C ARG A 113 13.45 -2.27 -6.49
N PRO A 114 13.01 -2.62 -7.71
CA PRO A 114 11.79 -3.40 -7.89
C PRO A 114 11.96 -4.83 -7.36
N ALA A 115 10.85 -5.50 -7.09
CA ALA A 115 10.87 -6.93 -6.82
C ALA A 115 11.36 -7.70 -8.06
N GLN A 116 12.12 -8.76 -7.85
CA GLN A 116 12.62 -9.62 -8.91
C GLN A 116 12.40 -11.08 -8.53
N ASN A 117 12.12 -11.90 -9.55
CA ASN A 117 12.01 -13.35 -9.43
C ASN A 117 11.08 -13.73 -8.27
N GLY A 118 9.87 -13.15 -8.27
CA GLY A 118 8.85 -13.45 -7.26
C GLY A 118 9.16 -12.97 -5.84
N GLY A 119 10.10 -12.03 -5.70
CA GLY A 119 10.29 -11.30 -4.45
C GLY A 119 9.03 -10.54 -4.05
N LYS A 120 8.96 -10.13 -2.78
CA LYS A 120 7.83 -9.37 -2.26
C LYS A 120 7.67 -8.04 -3.02
N GLU A 121 6.47 -7.80 -3.51
CA GLU A 121 6.09 -6.55 -4.18
C GLU A 121 6.23 -5.33 -3.27
N CYS A 122 6.38 -4.18 -3.90
CA CYS A 122 6.49 -2.90 -3.20
C CYS A 122 5.19 -2.56 -2.46
N ASP A 123 5.31 -2.12 -1.21
CA ASP A 123 4.20 -1.48 -0.49
C ASP A 123 3.82 -0.12 -1.12
N GLU A 124 2.79 0.55 -0.57
CA GLU A 124 2.29 1.83 -1.08
C GLU A 124 3.38 2.91 -1.20
N LEU A 125 3.36 3.64 -2.32
CA LEU A 125 4.29 4.74 -2.60
C LEU A 125 3.81 6.09 -2.09
N VAL A 126 2.52 6.21 -1.75
CA VAL A 126 1.87 7.44 -1.31
C VAL A 126 1.13 7.17 0.00
N GLN A 127 1.38 7.99 1.01
CA GLN A 127 0.66 7.93 2.27
C GLN A 127 -0.13 9.23 2.47
N LYS A 128 -1.35 9.11 3.01
CA LYS A 128 -2.23 10.24 3.36
C LYS A 128 -2.59 10.18 4.84
N ARG A 129 -2.76 11.35 5.47
CA ARG A 129 -3.30 11.48 6.82
C ARG A 129 -4.09 12.77 6.99
N GLY A 130 -4.99 12.79 7.97
CA GLY A 130 -5.73 13.99 8.33
C GLY A 130 -4.84 15.09 8.89
N CYS A 131 -5.20 16.35 8.63
CA CYS A 131 -4.57 17.55 9.15
C CYS A 131 -5.61 18.63 9.49
N HIS A 132 -5.18 19.68 10.18
CA HIS A 132 -6.00 20.84 10.47
C HIS A 132 -5.34 22.10 9.91
N GLY A 133 -6.03 22.81 9.03
CA GLY A 133 -5.63 24.12 8.54
C GLY A 133 -5.86 25.19 9.61
N HIS A 134 -4.87 26.06 9.82
CA HIS A 134 -4.90 27.07 10.88
C HIS A 134 -5.10 28.50 10.37
N LYS A 135 -5.08 28.73 9.06
CA LYS A 135 -5.27 30.04 8.41
C LYS A 135 -6.77 30.31 8.22
N CYS A 136 -7.50 30.36 9.33
CA CYS A 136 -8.90 30.71 9.32
C CYS A 136 -9.06 32.22 9.21
N GLU A 137 -9.35 32.73 8.01
CA GLU A 137 -9.84 34.09 7.88
C GLU A 137 -11.18 34.18 8.62
N SER A 138 -11.22 34.94 9.71
CA SER A 138 -12.45 35.25 10.44
C SER A 138 -13.34 36.19 9.63
N ARG A 139 -13.78 35.78 8.43
CA ARG A 139 -14.82 36.49 7.68
C ARG A 139 -16.16 36.49 8.41
N ALA A 140 -16.28 35.72 9.50
CA ALA A 140 -17.40 35.73 10.43
C ALA A 140 -17.42 36.95 11.38
N THR A 141 -16.31 37.66 11.60
CA THR A 141 -16.30 38.86 12.48
C THR A 141 -16.35 40.19 11.73
N ALA A 142 -16.13 40.19 10.40
CA ALA A 142 -16.18 41.41 9.58
C ALA A 142 -17.59 41.83 9.10
N LYS A 143 -18.63 41.03 9.36
CA LYS A 143 -20.05 41.39 9.10
C LYS A 143 -20.92 41.51 10.37
N ALA A 144 -20.33 41.38 11.55
CA ALA A 144 -21.04 41.47 12.83
C ALA A 144 -20.75 42.76 13.63
N SER A 145 -20.16 43.80 13.00
CA SER A 145 -19.87 45.08 13.67
C SER A 145 -20.63 46.30 13.10
N ARG A 146 -21.46 46.16 12.05
CA ARG A 146 -22.33 47.26 11.57
C ARG A 146 -23.75 47.26 12.16
N GLY A 147 -24.14 46.22 12.89
CA GLY A 147 -25.44 46.13 13.57
C GLY A 147 -25.41 46.50 15.06
N MET A 148 -24.27 46.32 15.73
CA MET A 148 -24.15 46.50 17.19
C MET A 148 -23.93 47.96 17.62
N GLN A 149 -23.48 48.84 16.72
CA GLN A 149 -23.32 50.27 17.02
C GLN A 149 -24.64 51.06 17.04
N ILE A 150 -25.68 50.58 16.35
CA ILE A 150 -26.98 51.27 16.29
C ILE A 150 -27.75 51.08 17.60
N ILE A 151 -27.77 49.87 18.16
CA ILE A 151 -28.54 49.54 19.37
C ILE A 151 -28.01 50.30 20.58
N ASN A 152 -26.67 50.36 20.76
CA ASN A 152 -26.07 51.17 21.84
C ASN A 152 -26.30 52.68 21.66
N CYS A 153 -26.37 53.20 20.42
CA CYS A 153 -26.63 54.61 20.17
C CYS A 153 -28.10 54.99 20.46
N VAL A 154 -29.05 54.09 20.16
CA VAL A 154 -30.47 54.26 20.49
C VAL A 154 -30.67 54.16 22.00
N ILE A 155 -30.07 53.16 22.67
CA ILE A 155 -30.15 53.00 24.13
C ILE A 155 -29.62 54.25 24.85
N MET A 156 -28.46 54.79 24.44
CA MET A 156 -27.89 56.03 25.02
C MET A 156 -28.75 57.28 24.80
N CYS A 157 -29.65 57.27 23.80
CA CYS A 157 -30.62 58.34 23.57
C CYS A 157 -31.82 58.24 24.53
N VAL A 158 -32.28 57.03 24.85
CA VAL A 158 -33.44 56.81 25.74
C VAL A 158 -33.05 56.86 27.22
N THR A 159 -31.85 56.39 27.60
CA THR A 159 -31.44 56.28 29.02
C THR A 159 -30.87 57.56 29.62
N ARG A 160 -30.60 58.61 28.82
CA ARG A 160 -30.20 59.93 29.36
C ARG A 160 -31.40 60.78 29.83
N PHE A 161 -32.62 60.25 29.74
CA PHE A 161 -33.88 60.96 30.04
C PHE A 161 -34.63 60.40 31.25
N VAL A 162 -33.93 59.93 32.28
CA VAL A 162 -34.51 59.73 33.62
C VAL A 162 -34.01 60.83 34.56
N SER A 163 -34.27 62.08 34.21
CA SER A 163 -34.47 63.15 35.17
C SER A 163 -35.11 64.36 34.48
N ALA A 164 -36.18 64.87 35.08
CA ALA A 164 -36.91 66.09 34.75
C ALA A 164 -37.73 66.12 33.44
N THR A 165 -39.00 65.70 33.57
CA THR A 165 -40.19 66.47 33.12
C THR A 165 -40.09 67.25 31.80
N GLN A 166 -40.15 66.58 30.64
CA GLN A 166 -40.89 67.13 29.47
C GLN A 166 -41.13 66.07 28.39
N ILE A 167 -42.40 65.95 27.94
CA ILE A 167 -42.80 65.15 26.78
C ILE A 167 -42.38 65.93 25.53
N LEU A 168 -41.19 65.65 25.00
CA LEU A 168 -40.81 66.03 23.65
C LEU A 168 -40.33 64.78 22.91
N ARG A 169 -41.13 64.36 21.93
CA ARG A 169 -40.81 63.27 21.01
C ARG A 169 -39.46 63.55 20.34
N CYS A 170 -38.43 62.76 20.62
CA CYS A 170 -37.21 62.76 19.82
C CYS A 170 -37.50 62.17 18.44
N ILE A 171 -37.89 63.01 17.48
CA ILE A 171 -37.89 62.64 16.06
C ILE A 171 -36.42 62.66 15.63
N PRO A 172 -35.81 61.53 15.24
CA PRO A 172 -34.40 61.50 14.87
C PRO A 172 -34.19 62.34 13.61
N SER A 173 -33.41 63.42 13.72
CA SER A 173 -33.01 64.23 12.57
C SER A 173 -32.01 63.45 11.71
N LYS A 174 -32.16 63.54 10.37
CA LYS A 174 -31.23 62.94 9.38
C LYS A 174 -29.76 63.34 9.60
N LYS A 175 -29.47 64.41 10.35
CA LYS A 175 -28.11 64.84 10.71
C LYS A 175 -27.45 63.96 11.80
N PHE A 176 -28.23 63.34 12.69
CA PHE A 176 -27.68 62.49 13.76
C PHE A 176 -27.19 61.14 13.19
N LEU A 177 -27.93 60.59 12.23
CA LEU A 177 -27.58 59.34 11.55
C LEU A 177 -26.29 59.41 10.70
N ARG A 178 -25.85 60.60 10.28
CA ARG A 178 -24.61 60.77 9.49
C ARG A 178 -23.32 60.77 10.32
N LYS A 179 -23.41 60.92 11.66
CA LYS A 179 -22.23 60.90 12.55
C LYS A 179 -21.90 59.50 13.10
N CYS A 180 -22.68 58.49 12.75
CA CYS A 180 -22.51 57.10 13.19
C CYS A 180 -22.14 56.14 12.05
N GLY A 181 -21.79 56.66 10.86
CA GLY A 181 -21.38 55.89 9.69
C GLY A 181 -19.93 56.13 9.31
#